data_AF-A0A378N0R4-F1
#
_entry.id   AF-A0A378N0R4-F1
#
_cell.length_a   1.000
_cell.length_b   1.000
_cell.length_c   1.000
_cell.angle_alpha   90.00
_cell.angle_beta   90.00
_cell.angle_gamma   90.00
#
_symmetry.space_group_name_H-M   'P 1'
#
loop_
_entity.id
_entity.type
_entity.pdbx_description
1 polymer ?
#
loop_
_entity_poly.entity_id
_entity_poly.type
_entity_poly.pdbx_seq_one_letter_code
_entity_poly.pdbx_strand_id
1 'polypeptide(L)'
;MTTALQTLTQKLANRFEISDGSNLIETLKQTAFKGNVTDSQMTALLIVANQYSLNPWTKEIYAFPDRNNGIVPIVGVDGWSRILNENPQFDGIEFELDNEKCTCKIYRKDRSRPIMVTEYLEECYRDNSPAWKSHPKRMLRHKAMIQCARLAFGFTGIYDQDEAERIAENEKPPKKHHATK
;
A
#
# COMPACT_ATOMS: atom_id res chain seq x y z
N MET A 1 -17.50 -3.58 -27.73
CA MET A 1 -17.21 -4.38 -26.53
C MET A 1 -16.86 -3.42 -25.41
N THR A 2 -17.64 -3.42 -24.33
CA THR A 2 -17.41 -2.56 -23.17
C THR A 2 -16.21 -3.10 -22.40
N THR A 3 -15.20 -2.27 -22.12
CA THR A 3 -14.01 -2.72 -21.39
C THR A 3 -14.33 -2.88 -19.90
N ALA A 4 -13.57 -3.72 -19.18
CA ALA A 4 -13.73 -3.87 -17.73
C ALA A 4 -13.61 -2.51 -17.00
N LEU A 5 -12.74 -1.62 -17.50
CA LEU A 5 -12.60 -0.25 -17.02
C LEU A 5 -13.87 0.59 -17.22
N GLN A 6 -14.54 0.48 -18.37
CA GLN A 6 -15.80 1.17 -18.62
C GLN A 6 -16.90 0.69 -17.67
N THR A 7 -17.01 -0.62 -17.41
CA THR A 7 -18.00 -1.17 -16.47
C THR A 7 -17.75 -0.70 -15.03
N LEU A 8 -16.49 -0.72 -14.57
CA LEU A 8 -16.13 -0.26 -13.22
C LEU A 8 -16.35 1.25 -13.05
N THR A 9 -15.92 2.03 -14.05
CA THR A 9 -16.15 3.49 -14.07
C THR A 9 -17.64 3.82 -14.04
N GLN A 10 -18.49 3.11 -14.80
CA GLN A 10 -19.93 3.38 -14.82
C GLN A 10 -20.60 3.07 -13.47
N LYS A 11 -20.20 1.98 -12.80
CA LYS A 11 -20.70 1.66 -11.44
C LYS A 11 -20.35 2.76 -10.44
N LEU A 12 -19.15 3.35 -10.55
CA LEU A 12 -18.72 4.47 -9.72
C LEU A 12 -19.46 5.76 -10.07
N ALA A 13 -19.55 6.11 -11.36
CA ALA A 13 -20.28 7.28 -11.83
C ALA A 13 -21.73 7.28 -11.32
N ASN A 14 -22.40 6.14 -11.41
CA ASN A 14 -23.76 5.97 -10.89
C ASN A 14 -23.83 6.09 -9.37
N ARG A 15 -22.83 5.57 -8.63
CA ARG A 15 -22.77 5.67 -7.16
C ARG A 15 -22.54 7.10 -6.67
N PHE A 16 -21.83 7.92 -7.44
CA PHE A 16 -21.48 9.29 -7.09
C PHE A 16 -22.29 10.35 -7.84
N GLU A 17 -23.35 9.94 -8.56
CA GLU A 17 -24.25 10.83 -9.33
C GLU A 17 -23.53 11.72 -10.34
N ILE A 18 -22.44 11.23 -10.93
CA ILE A 18 -21.63 11.98 -11.90
C ILE A 18 -22.25 11.78 -13.29
N SER A 19 -22.83 12.85 -13.84
CA SER A 19 -23.63 12.83 -15.07
C SER A 19 -22.84 12.75 -16.39
N ASP A 20 -21.57 13.20 -16.40
CA ASP A 20 -20.71 13.18 -17.59
C ASP A 20 -19.37 12.48 -17.29
N GLY A 21 -19.23 11.23 -17.73
CA GLY A 21 -18.05 10.40 -17.47
C GLY A 21 -16.80 10.78 -18.29
N SER A 22 -16.88 11.81 -19.14
CA SER A 22 -15.85 12.17 -20.14
C SER A 22 -14.50 12.56 -19.52
N ASN A 23 -14.49 13.14 -18.31
CA ASN A 23 -13.27 13.49 -17.56
C ASN A 23 -13.12 12.73 -16.22
N LEU A 24 -14.08 11.86 -15.91
CA LEU A 24 -14.07 11.11 -14.65
C LEU A 24 -12.86 10.17 -14.59
N ILE A 25 -12.62 9.39 -15.65
CA ILE A 25 -11.50 8.43 -15.69
C ILE A 25 -10.16 9.15 -15.49
N GLU A 26 -9.96 10.30 -16.13
CA GLU A 26 -8.74 11.09 -15.98
C GLU A 26 -8.56 11.59 -14.54
N THR A 27 -9.63 12.11 -13.92
CA THR A 27 -9.62 12.58 -12.53
C THR A 27 -9.32 11.44 -11.56
N LEU A 28 -9.94 10.27 -11.75
CA LEU A 28 -9.70 9.08 -10.92
C LEU A 28 -8.26 8.57 -11.08
N LYS A 29 -7.71 8.59 -12.30
CA LYS A 29 -6.31 8.25 -12.57
C LYS A 29 -5.35 9.21 -11.86
N GLN A 30 -5.57 10.52 -11.97
CA GLN A 30 -4.74 11.53 -11.30
C GLN A 30 -4.81 11.44 -9.77
N THR A 31 -5.93 10.95 -9.22
CA THR A 31 -6.09 10.75 -7.77
C THR A 31 -5.35 9.51 -7.29
N ALA A 32 -5.40 8.42 -8.05
CA ALA A 32 -4.91 7.10 -7.63
C ALA A 32 -3.45 6.79 -8.06
N PHE A 33 -2.88 7.58 -8.97
CA PHE A 33 -1.52 7.39 -9.49
C PHE A 33 -0.69 8.66 -9.41
N LYS A 34 0.63 8.49 -9.26
CA LYS A 34 1.60 9.57 -9.49
C LYS A 34 2.18 9.44 -10.90
N GLY A 35 1.66 10.23 -11.85
CA GLY A 35 2.15 10.29 -13.24
C GLY A 35 1.15 9.78 -14.28
N ASN A 36 1.59 9.70 -15.53
CA ASN A 36 0.77 9.19 -16.64
C ASN A 36 0.55 7.67 -16.49
N VAL A 37 -0.70 7.24 -16.63
CA VAL A 37 -1.10 5.85 -16.41
C VAL A 37 -1.99 5.33 -17.54
N THR A 38 -1.73 4.09 -17.97
CA THR A 38 -2.52 3.40 -18.97
C THR A 38 -3.84 2.89 -18.40
N ASP A 39 -4.82 2.62 -19.27
CA ASP A 39 -6.09 1.99 -18.88
C ASP A 39 -5.89 0.61 -18.26
N SER A 40 -4.90 -0.15 -18.74
CA SER A 40 -4.52 -1.46 -18.20
C SER A 40 -4.02 -1.36 -16.76
N GLN A 41 -3.17 -0.38 -16.46
CA GLN A 41 -2.65 -0.14 -15.11
C GLN A 41 -3.75 0.33 -14.15
N MET A 42 -4.67 1.20 -14.60
CA MET A 42 -5.86 1.57 -13.80
C MET A 42 -6.71 0.34 -13.50
N THR A 43 -6.94 -0.52 -14.49
CA THR A 43 -7.69 -1.76 -14.31
C THR A 43 -7.00 -2.69 -13.30
N ALA A 44 -5.67 -2.84 -13.40
CA ALA A 44 -4.89 -3.64 -12.45
C ALA A 44 -5.05 -3.12 -11.01
N LEU A 45 -4.99 -1.81 -10.79
CA LEU A 45 -5.19 -1.22 -9.46
C LEU A 45 -6.59 -1.50 -8.93
N LEU A 46 -7.62 -1.35 -9.78
CA LEU A 46 -9.00 -1.61 -9.38
C LEU A 46 -9.24 -3.09 -9.02
N ILE A 47 -8.55 -4.03 -9.67
CA ILE A 47 -8.61 -5.45 -9.32
C ILE A 47 -8.05 -5.68 -7.91
N VAL A 48 -6.87 -5.13 -7.61
CA VAL A 48 -6.23 -5.27 -6.29
C VAL A 48 -7.06 -4.56 -5.21
N ALA A 49 -7.56 -3.36 -5.51
CA ALA A 49 -8.43 -2.60 -4.61
C ALA A 49 -9.69 -3.40 -4.27
N ASN A 50 -10.36 -3.99 -5.27
CA ASN A 50 -11.54 -4.82 -5.06
C ASN A 50 -11.24 -6.11 -4.27
N GLN A 51 -10.09 -6.76 -4.49
CA GLN A 51 -9.68 -7.96 -3.74
C GLN A 51 -9.57 -7.69 -2.24
N TYR A 52 -9.09 -6.51 -1.86
CA TYR A 52 -8.91 -6.11 -0.46
C TYR A 52 -10.00 -5.17 0.05
N SER A 53 -11.05 -4.94 -0.73
CA SER A 53 -12.12 -3.96 -0.46
C SER A 53 -11.64 -2.52 -0.21
N LEU A 54 -10.45 -2.16 -0.71
CA LEU A 54 -9.81 -0.86 -0.51
C LEU A 54 -10.37 0.20 -1.45
N ASN A 55 -10.37 1.45 -0.98
CA ASN A 55 -10.80 2.59 -1.78
C ASN A 55 -9.60 3.41 -2.31
N PRO A 56 -9.38 3.45 -3.64
CA PRO A 56 -8.28 4.22 -4.23
C PRO A 56 -8.41 5.75 -4.08
N TRP A 57 -9.62 6.26 -3.86
CA TRP A 57 -9.91 7.70 -3.82
C TRP A 57 -9.78 8.30 -2.42
N THR A 58 -9.87 7.48 -1.38
CA THR A 58 -9.59 7.89 0.01
C THR A 58 -8.11 7.71 0.38
N LYS A 59 -7.26 7.33 -0.60
CA LYS A 59 -5.83 7.01 -0.42
C LYS A 59 -5.57 5.82 0.51
N GLU A 60 -6.54 4.93 0.68
CA GLU A 60 -6.30 3.64 1.32
C GLU A 60 -5.37 2.77 0.48
N ILE A 61 -5.50 2.87 -0.85
CA ILE A 61 -4.59 2.26 -1.82
C ILE A 61 -4.29 3.24 -2.96
N TYR A 62 -3.07 3.24 -3.47
CA TYR A 62 -2.67 3.92 -4.70
C TYR A 62 -1.59 3.08 -5.38
N ALA A 63 -1.11 3.47 -6.55
CA ALA A 63 -0.06 2.71 -7.23
C ALA A 63 1.01 3.58 -7.87
N PHE A 64 2.22 3.03 -7.92
CA PHE A 64 3.26 3.49 -8.82
C PHE A 64 3.30 2.61 -10.07
N PRO A 65 3.41 3.20 -11.27
CA PRO A 65 3.64 2.44 -12.48
C PRO A 65 5.02 1.79 -12.42
N ASP A 66 5.11 0.50 -12.75
CA ASP A 66 6.39 -0.19 -12.90
C ASP A 66 6.94 0.00 -14.33
N ARG A 67 8.16 -0.51 -14.58
CA ARG A 67 8.83 -0.40 -15.88
C ARG A 67 8.30 -1.33 -16.97
N ASN A 68 7.59 -2.38 -16.58
CA ASN A 68 7.10 -3.45 -17.44
C ASN A 68 5.59 -3.32 -17.70
N ASN A 69 5.06 -2.09 -17.69
CA ASN A 69 3.63 -1.77 -17.86
C ASN A 69 2.69 -2.37 -16.80
N GLY A 70 3.22 -2.83 -15.66
CA GLY A 70 2.47 -3.20 -14.47
C GLY A 70 2.41 -2.07 -13.45
N ILE A 71 2.08 -2.44 -12.20
CA ILE A 71 1.92 -1.52 -11.08
C ILE A 71 2.51 -2.13 -9.79
N VAL A 72 2.96 -1.25 -8.89
CA VAL A 72 3.24 -1.60 -7.49
C VAL A 72 2.12 -0.99 -6.63
N PRO A 73 1.17 -1.80 -6.13
CA PRO A 73 0.07 -1.31 -5.30
C PRO A 73 0.56 -0.98 -3.89
N ILE A 74 0.28 0.24 -3.44
CA ILE A 74 0.73 0.80 -2.18
C ILE A 74 -0.48 1.04 -1.29
N VAL A 75 -0.46 0.45 -0.11
CA VAL A 75 -1.53 0.57 0.88
C VAL A 75 -1.06 1.48 2.01
N GLY A 76 -1.84 2.53 2.25
CA GLY A 76 -1.60 3.45 3.37
C GLY A 76 -1.88 2.79 4.71
N VAL A 77 -1.44 3.43 5.80
CA VAL A 77 -1.65 2.90 7.16
C VAL A 77 -3.14 2.69 7.47
N ASP A 78 -4.00 3.60 7.01
CA ASP A 78 -5.45 3.49 7.18
C ASP A 78 -6.03 2.33 6.35
N GLY A 79 -5.49 2.07 5.16
CA GLY A 79 -5.85 0.90 4.35
C GLY A 79 -5.50 -0.41 5.06
N TRP A 80 -4.29 -0.51 5.62
CA TRP A 80 -3.89 -1.67 6.43
C TRP A 80 -4.79 -1.86 7.67
N SER A 81 -5.11 -0.76 8.36
CA SER A 81 -6.03 -0.78 9.50
C SER A 81 -7.42 -1.28 9.09
N ARG A 82 -7.96 -0.83 7.95
CA ARG A 82 -9.26 -1.26 7.45
C ARG A 82 -9.27 -2.76 7.12
N ILE A 83 -8.27 -3.26 6.40
CA ILE A 83 -8.17 -4.69 6.04
C ILE A 83 -8.08 -5.57 7.30
N LEU A 84 -7.33 -5.13 8.32
CA LEU A 84 -7.25 -5.83 9.60
C LEU A 84 -8.62 -5.88 10.29
N ASN A 85 -9.27 -4.73 10.44
CA ASN A 85 -10.55 -4.62 11.15
C ASN A 85 -11.70 -5.35 10.44
N GLU A 86 -11.67 -5.46 9.11
CA GLU A 86 -12.66 -6.23 8.33
C GLU A 86 -12.42 -7.75 8.37
N ASN A 87 -11.25 -8.20 8.81
CA ASN A 87 -10.97 -9.63 8.86
C ASN A 87 -11.77 -10.29 10.00
N PRO A 88 -12.64 -11.29 9.73
CA PRO A 88 -13.48 -11.90 10.77
C PRO A 88 -12.69 -12.53 11.91
N GLN A 89 -11.46 -12.98 11.63
CA GLN A 89 -10.57 -13.63 12.60
C GLN A 89 -9.70 -12.65 13.39
N PHE A 90 -9.69 -11.35 13.06
CA PHE A 90 -8.96 -10.36 13.83
C PHE A 90 -9.58 -10.18 15.22
N ASP A 91 -8.73 -10.25 16.25
CA ASP A 91 -9.12 -10.18 17.67
C ASP A 91 -8.33 -9.14 18.46
N GLY A 92 -7.74 -8.18 17.74
CA GLY A 92 -6.97 -7.10 18.33
C GLY A 92 -5.48 -7.16 18.05
N ILE A 93 -4.81 -6.08 18.43
CA ILE A 93 -3.41 -5.82 18.16
C ILE A 93 -2.80 -5.07 19.35
N GLU A 94 -1.60 -5.46 19.74
CA GLU A 94 -0.82 -4.81 20.80
C GLU A 94 0.55 -4.41 20.27
N PHE A 95 1.11 -3.36 20.86
CA PHE A 95 2.43 -2.85 20.52
C PHE A 95 3.29 -2.70 21.77
N GLU A 96 4.46 -3.31 21.75
CA GLU A 96 5.54 -3.06 22.70
C GLU A 96 6.61 -2.24 21.98
N LEU A 97 6.66 -0.95 22.27
CA LEU A 97 7.54 0.00 21.61
C LEU A 97 8.55 0.58 22.61
N ASP A 98 9.83 0.47 22.28
CA ASP A 98 10.91 1.12 23.00
C ASP A 98 11.67 2.11 22.09
N ASN A 99 12.92 2.45 22.44
CA ASN A 99 13.73 3.39 21.65
C ASN A 99 14.34 2.75 20.39
N GLU A 100 14.54 1.44 20.39
CA GLU A 100 15.33 0.71 19.40
C GLU A 100 14.45 -0.18 18.52
N LYS A 101 13.32 -0.65 19.03
CA LYS A 101 12.48 -1.63 18.35
C LYS A 101 11.00 -1.46 18.67
N CYS A 102 10.17 -2.08 17.83
CA CYS A 102 8.74 -2.22 18.06
C CYS A 102 8.33 -3.67 17.80
N THR A 103 7.73 -4.31 18.80
CA THR A 103 7.08 -5.62 18.65
C THR A 103 5.58 -5.43 18.50
N CYS A 104 5.05 -5.87 17.36
CA CYS A 104 3.62 -5.94 17.10
C CYS A 104 3.10 -7.35 17.37
N LYS A 105 2.03 -7.47 18.16
CA LYS A 105 1.35 -8.73 18.46
C LYS A 105 -0.07 -8.68 17.91
N ILE A 106 -0.41 -9.54 16.96
CA ILE A 106 -1.77 -9.67 16.43
C ILE A 106 -2.41 -10.92 17.00
N TYR A 107 -3.58 -10.75 17.60
CA TYR A 107 -4.40 -11.83 18.11
C TYR A 107 -5.43 -12.24 17.07
N ARG A 108 -5.64 -13.56 16.97
CA ARG A 108 -6.65 -14.14 16.11
C ARG A 108 -7.57 -15.04 16.90
N LYS A 109 -8.87 -14.98 16.60
CA LYS A 109 -9.90 -15.77 17.30
C LYS A 109 -9.70 -17.28 17.15
N ASP A 110 -9.08 -17.71 16.06
CA ASP A 110 -8.82 -19.12 15.74
C ASP A 110 -7.48 -19.66 16.27
N ARG A 111 -6.76 -18.91 17.11
CA ARG A 111 -5.43 -19.31 17.61
C ARG A 111 -5.30 -19.02 19.10
N SER A 112 -4.57 -19.87 19.81
CA SER A 112 -4.26 -19.67 21.24
C SER A 112 -3.04 -18.78 21.49
N ARG A 113 -2.22 -18.52 20.47
CA ARG A 113 -1.01 -17.69 20.55
C ARG A 113 -1.06 -16.58 19.51
N PRO A 114 -0.62 -15.35 19.85
CA PRO A 114 -0.56 -14.27 18.88
C PRO A 114 0.54 -14.53 17.84
N ILE A 115 0.37 -13.91 16.68
CA ILE A 115 1.47 -13.72 15.72
C ILE A 115 2.25 -12.50 16.19
N MET A 116 3.57 -12.61 16.23
CA MET A 116 4.44 -11.55 16.74
C MET A 116 5.53 -11.24 15.72
N VAL A 117 5.76 -9.95 15.48
CA VAL A 117 6.85 -9.46 14.64
C VAL A 117 7.53 -8.30 15.34
N THR A 118 8.86 -8.31 15.36
CA THR A 118 9.69 -7.23 15.90
C THR A 118 10.45 -6.58 14.75
N GLU A 119 10.29 -5.27 14.63
CA GLU A 119 11.06 -4.43 13.70
C GLU A 119 12.04 -3.56 14.49
N TYR A 120 13.23 -3.36 13.92
CA TYR A 120 14.29 -2.56 14.52
C TYR A 120 14.40 -1.19 13.83
N LEU A 121 14.52 -0.13 14.62
CA LEU A 121 14.60 1.24 14.13
C LEU A 121 15.83 1.42 13.23
N GLU A 122 16.97 0.87 13.61
CA GLU A 122 18.22 0.98 12.86
C GLU A 122 18.11 0.40 11.44
N GLU A 123 17.36 -0.70 11.27
CA GLU A 123 17.16 -1.35 9.97
C GLU A 123 16.08 -0.68 9.12
N CYS A 124 15.05 -0.14 9.77
CA CYS A 124 13.90 0.45 9.08
C CYS A 124 14.06 1.94 8.77
N TYR A 125 14.86 2.66 9.54
CA TYR A 125 14.96 4.12 9.46
C TYR A 125 15.46 4.58 8.08
N ARG A 126 14.86 5.66 7.59
CA ARG A 126 15.19 6.26 6.29
C ARG A 126 15.52 7.72 6.43
N ASP A 127 16.79 8.07 6.24
CA ASP A 127 17.21 9.46 6.32
C ASP A 127 16.64 10.33 5.19
N ASN A 128 16.37 9.75 4.01
CA ASN A 128 15.76 10.46 2.89
C ASN A 128 14.25 10.74 3.05
N SER A 129 13.61 10.27 4.13
CA SER A 129 12.18 10.44 4.36
C SER A 129 11.87 11.47 5.46
N PRO A 130 11.17 12.58 5.13
CA PRO A 130 10.74 13.56 6.13
C PRO A 130 9.85 12.98 7.24
N ALA A 131 9.08 11.93 6.93
CA ALA A 131 8.22 11.25 7.89
C ALA A 131 9.04 10.47 8.94
N TRP A 132 10.09 9.76 8.50
CA TRP A 132 11.01 9.07 9.40
C TRP A 132 11.84 10.05 10.23
N LYS A 133 12.28 11.18 9.66
CA LYS A 133 12.97 12.25 10.41
C LYS A 133 12.14 12.87 11.52
N SER A 134 10.86 13.15 11.24
CA SER A 134 9.97 13.82 12.19
C SER A 134 9.32 12.89 13.21
N HIS A 135 8.97 11.66 12.81
CA HIS A 135 8.22 10.72 13.65
C HIS A 135 8.73 9.26 13.55
N PRO A 136 10.02 9.00 13.85
CA PRO A 136 10.66 7.70 13.59
C PRO A 136 9.97 6.55 14.31
N LYS A 137 9.62 6.73 15.59
CA LYS A 137 8.94 5.69 16.39
C LYS A 137 7.52 5.37 15.90
N ARG A 138 6.81 6.39 15.39
CA ARG A 138 5.47 6.21 14.80
C ARG A 138 5.56 5.40 13.51
N MET A 139 6.55 5.72 12.67
CA MET A 139 6.82 5.00 11.44
C MET A 139 7.23 3.54 11.70
N LEU A 140 8.08 3.32 12.70
CA LEU A 140 8.47 1.97 13.12
C LEU A 140 7.27 1.13 13.58
N ARG A 141 6.38 1.71 14.39
CA ARG A 141 5.14 1.04 14.80
C ARG A 141 4.27 0.64 13.61
N HIS A 142 4.14 1.52 12.60
CA HIS A 142 3.42 1.18 11.38
C HIS A 142 4.08 0.03 10.62
N LYS A 143 5.42 -0.04 10.58
CA LYS A 143 6.13 -1.16 9.94
C LYS A 143 5.90 -2.48 10.67
N ALA A 144 6.04 -2.50 11.99
CA ALA A 144 5.76 -3.68 12.79
C ALA A 144 4.32 -4.17 12.58
N MET A 145 3.35 -3.25 12.54
CA MET A 145 1.94 -3.57 12.23
C MET A 145 1.80 -4.26 10.88
N ILE A 146 2.39 -3.68 9.82
CA ILE A 146 2.24 -4.16 8.45
C ILE A 146 2.86 -5.54 8.27
N GLN A 147 4.09 -5.74 8.75
CA GLN A 147 4.77 -7.04 8.65
C GLN A 147 4.05 -8.11 9.48
N CYS A 148 3.58 -7.77 10.69
CA CYS A 148 2.78 -8.67 11.50
C CYS A 148 1.45 -9.03 10.81
N ALA A 149 0.77 -8.06 10.19
CA ALA A 149 -0.49 -8.29 9.46
C ALA A 149 -0.30 -9.26 8.29
N ARG A 150 0.80 -9.14 7.55
CA ARG A 150 1.14 -10.07 6.46
C ARG A 150 1.27 -11.50 6.96
N LEU A 151 2.01 -11.72 8.04
CA LEU A 151 2.17 -13.06 8.62
C LEU A 151 0.88 -13.58 9.26
N ALA A 152 0.12 -12.68 9.89
CA ALA A 152 -1.12 -13.04 10.57
C ALA A 152 -2.18 -13.49 9.58
N PHE A 153 -2.35 -12.83 8.42
CA PHE A 153 -3.49 -13.06 7.52
C PHE A 153 -3.11 -13.43 6.08
N GLY A 154 -1.83 -13.50 5.74
CA GLY A 154 -1.37 -13.89 4.41
C GLY A 154 -1.59 -12.83 3.34
N PHE A 155 -1.56 -11.53 3.69
CA PHE A 155 -1.74 -10.45 2.73
C PHE A 155 -0.54 -10.35 1.76
N THR A 156 -0.80 -10.46 0.46
CA THR A 156 0.22 -10.49 -0.60
C THR A 156 -0.10 -9.53 -1.76
N GLY A 157 0.91 -9.06 -2.47
CA GLY A 157 0.71 -8.21 -3.66
C GLY A 157 0.31 -6.75 -3.36
N ILE A 158 0.32 -6.36 -2.09
CA ILE A 158 0.21 -4.98 -1.63
C ILE A 158 1.47 -4.64 -0.84
N TYR A 159 1.91 -3.38 -0.88
CA TYR A 159 3.14 -2.89 -0.27
C TYR A 159 2.89 -1.65 0.55
N ASP A 160 3.74 -1.38 1.53
CA ASP A 160 3.77 -0.04 2.12
C ASP A 160 4.66 0.90 1.28
N GLN A 161 4.56 2.21 1.53
CA GLN A 161 5.29 3.24 0.76
C GLN A 161 6.81 2.99 0.74
N ASP A 162 7.39 2.61 1.86
CA ASP A 162 8.83 2.40 1.98
C ASP A 162 9.26 1.15 1.18
N GLU A 163 8.49 0.06 1.26
CA GLU A 163 8.71 -1.13 0.43
C GLU A 163 8.63 -0.81 -1.07
N ALA A 164 7.61 -0.05 -1.49
CA ALA A 164 7.44 0.33 -2.88
C ALA A 164 8.57 1.21 -3.40
N GLU A 165 9.08 2.14 -2.58
CA GLU A 165 10.26 2.93 -2.91
C GLU A 165 11.51 2.06 -3.10
N ARG A 166 11.72 1.04 -2.26
CA ARG A 166 12.84 0.08 -2.42
C ARG A 166 12.74 -0.70 -3.73
N ILE A 167 11.54 -1.17 -4.06
CA ILE A 167 11.29 -1.86 -5.34
C ILE A 167 11.64 -0.92 -6.50
N ALA A 168 11.16 0.32 -6.46
CA ALA A 168 11.44 1.32 -7.50
C ALA A 168 12.92 1.72 -7.58
N GLU A 169 13.67 1.69 -6.48
CA GLU A 169 15.11 1.91 -6.45
C GLU A 169 15.89 0.75 -7.06
N ASN A 170 15.56 -0.49 -6.70
CA ASN A 170 16.20 -1.69 -7.24
C ASN A 170 15.94 -1.88 -8.73
N GLU A 171 14.82 -1.37 -9.23
CA GLU A 171 14.55 -1.38 -10.67
C GLU A 171 15.41 -0.37 -11.45
N LYS A 172 16.04 0.63 -10.82
CA LYS A 172 16.90 1.60 -11.53
C LYS A 172 18.15 0.92 -12.10
N PRO A 173 18.53 1.21 -13.37
CA PRO A 173 19.78 0.66 -13.89
C PRO A 173 20.92 1.24 -13.05
N PRO A 174 22.00 0.47 -12.81
CA PRO A 174 23.14 0.96 -12.04
C PRO A 174 23.64 2.25 -12.68
N LYS A 175 23.85 3.29 -11.85
CA LYS A 175 24.49 4.53 -12.30
C LYS A 175 25.83 4.13 -12.91
N LYS A 176 26.01 4.35 -14.22
CA LYS A 176 27.32 4.21 -14.85
C LYS A 176 28.26 5.17 -14.12
N HIS A 177 29.17 4.66 -13.30
CA HIS A 177 30.27 5.46 -12.81
C HIS A 177 31.09 5.86 -14.03
N HIS A 178 30.96 7.11 -14.48
CA HIS A 178 31.95 7.69 -15.36
C HIS A 178 33.24 7.78 -14.55
N ALA A 179 34.13 6.81 -14.77
CA ALA A 179 35.52 6.94 -14.40
C ALA A 179 36.09 8.11 -15.20
N THR A 180 36.19 9.27 -14.56
CA THR A 180 37.03 10.37 -15.03
C THR A 180 38.46 9.85 -15.03
N LYS A 181 39.03 9.70 -16.23
CA LYS A 181 40.47 9.56 -16.43
C LYS A 181 41.14 10.91 -16.26
#